data_AF-A0A6I9Q9U2-F1
#
_entry.id   AF-A0A6I9Q9U2-F1
#
_cell.length_a   1.000
_cell.length_b   1.000
_cell.length_c   1.000
_cell.angle_alpha   90.00
_cell.angle_beta   90.00
_cell.angle_gamma   90.00
#
_symmetry.space_group_name_H-M   'P 1'
#
loop_
_entity.id
_entity.type
_entity.pdbx_description
1 polymer ?
#
loop_
_entity_poly.entity_id
_entity_poly.type
_entity_poly.pdbx_seq_one_letter_code
_entity_poly.pdbx_strand_id
1 'polypeptide(L)'
;MTSISAALAISHSPTLSFARTSPISTSPFKRTLGCPLKCWAGPSPEVDTEDSKKTSLWGISTSTWCAGLGTLGFLETGYLTYSKLTDSEAFCPVGGGSCSDVLNSDYSFVFGTSQRNRCSYIRFLLILPSVPLPLVGMLAYGLVTLLSLQQTRKHLLNGLGEADARLILLGTTTSMATASAYFVYLLSTTFAGTSCSYCLISAVLSFILFFITVKDFGLEEIQKVVGLQLVIAGIVVSALTNSYTTATQQFSGSNDITLEPYEIKITSKSTPFAISLAKYLRSIGAKMYGAFWCSHCNEQKQMFGREAAKILDYVECFPDGAGKGRKMAKECSAVGIEGFPTWVIKDKVLSGEQELPALAEASGFILADFYPS
;
A
#
# COMPACT_ATOMS: atom_id res chain seq x y z
N MET A 1 -32.61 -30.67 -37.89
CA MET A 1 -33.70 -30.00 -37.14
C MET A 1 -33.38 -28.50 -37.20
N THR A 2 -33.76 -27.84 -38.30
CA THR A 2 -34.91 -26.90 -38.39
C THR A 2 -34.70 -25.68 -37.50
N SER A 3 -34.09 -24.59 -38.01
CA SER A 3 -34.75 -23.44 -38.68
C SER A 3 -35.73 -22.72 -37.73
N ILE A 4 -35.61 -21.42 -37.42
CA ILE A 4 -36.13 -20.31 -38.24
C ILE A 4 -35.60 -18.96 -37.70
N SER A 5 -35.22 -18.08 -38.64
CA SER A 5 -35.04 -16.63 -38.53
C SER A 5 -36.35 -15.86 -38.76
N ALA A 6 -36.50 -14.64 -38.22
CA ALA A 6 -37.24 -13.47 -38.75
C ALA A 6 -37.81 -12.61 -37.60
N ALA A 7 -38.20 -11.34 -37.71
CA ALA A 7 -37.82 -10.15 -38.49
C ALA A 7 -38.74 -9.01 -38.00
N LEU A 8 -38.22 -7.77 -37.99
CA LEU A 8 -38.85 -6.44 -38.17
C LEU A 8 -40.39 -6.29 -38.30
N ALA A 9 -40.96 -5.31 -37.57
CA ALA A 9 -42.02 -4.34 -37.98
C ALA A 9 -42.13 -3.26 -36.86
N ILE A 10 -41.86 -1.96 -37.04
CA ILE A 10 -42.54 -0.90 -37.81
C ILE A 10 -43.99 -0.60 -37.35
N SER A 11 -44.12 0.60 -36.74
CA SER A 11 -45.13 1.66 -36.90
C SER A 11 -46.31 1.89 -35.93
N HIS A 12 -46.50 3.22 -35.76
CA HIS A 12 -47.71 4.01 -35.51
C HIS A 12 -48.23 4.28 -34.09
N SER A 13 -48.03 5.54 -33.71
CA SER A 13 -48.80 6.37 -32.79
C SER A 13 -50.30 6.48 -33.17
N PRO A 14 -51.12 6.98 -32.24
CA PRO A 14 -52.19 7.91 -32.60
C PRO A 14 -52.06 9.26 -31.88
N THR A 15 -52.22 10.30 -32.69
CA THR A 15 -52.53 11.70 -32.38
C THR A 15 -53.99 11.89 -31.98
N LEU A 16 -54.29 12.91 -31.15
CA LEU A 16 -55.48 13.78 -31.18
C LEU A 16 -55.16 15.00 -30.26
N SER A 17 -54.88 16.21 -30.79
CA SER A 17 -55.82 17.27 -31.26
C SER A 17 -56.50 18.02 -30.09
N PHE A 18 -56.73 19.34 -30.05
CA PHE A 18 -56.37 20.53 -30.84
C PHE A 18 -56.96 21.76 -30.08
N ALA A 19 -56.34 22.96 -30.19
CA ALA A 19 -56.91 24.33 -30.16
C ALA A 19 -55.84 25.29 -29.56
N ARG A 20 -55.08 26.12 -30.33
CA ARG A 20 -55.41 27.30 -31.16
C ARG A 20 -56.10 28.39 -30.32
N THR A 21 -55.58 29.61 -30.10
CA THR A 21 -55.12 30.66 -31.04
C THR A 21 -54.28 31.75 -30.31
N SER A 22 -53.28 32.30 -31.00
CA SER A 22 -52.50 33.54 -30.75
C SER A 22 -53.30 34.80 -31.19
N PRO A 23 -52.80 36.09 -31.26
CA PRO A 23 -51.39 36.57 -31.21
C PRO A 23 -51.10 38.04 -30.71
N ILE A 24 -49.81 38.46 -30.81
CA ILE A 24 -49.26 39.84 -31.04
C ILE A 24 -49.20 40.87 -29.88
N SER A 25 -47.99 41.28 -29.43
CA SER A 25 -47.29 42.55 -29.83
C SER A 25 -46.28 43.11 -28.80
N THR A 26 -45.03 43.26 -29.25
CA THR A 26 -44.07 44.39 -29.07
C THR A 26 -43.91 45.18 -27.75
N SER A 27 -42.65 45.23 -27.29
CA SER A 27 -41.99 46.17 -26.35
C SER A 27 -42.07 47.66 -26.79
N PRO A 28 -41.75 48.70 -25.96
CA PRO A 28 -40.35 48.98 -25.58
C PRO A 28 -40.09 49.68 -24.21
N PHE A 29 -38.83 49.56 -23.75
CA PHE A 29 -38.01 50.53 -23.00
C PHE A 29 -38.65 51.52 -22.00
N LYS A 30 -38.20 51.46 -20.72
CA LYS A 30 -37.60 52.64 -20.06
C LYS A 30 -36.71 52.25 -18.88
N ARG A 31 -35.59 52.95 -18.82
CA ARG A 31 -34.40 52.81 -17.99
C ARG A 31 -34.51 53.89 -16.91
N THR A 32 -34.40 53.54 -15.63
CA THR A 32 -34.07 54.54 -14.60
C THR A 32 -33.23 53.92 -13.49
N LEU A 33 -32.04 54.49 -13.37
CA LEU A 33 -30.97 54.31 -12.41
C LEU A 33 -31.39 54.90 -11.05
N GLY A 34 -31.01 54.28 -9.93
CA GLY A 34 -31.14 54.92 -8.62
C GLY A 34 -30.97 54.01 -7.40
N CYS A 35 -29.73 53.64 -7.09
CA CYS A 35 -29.27 53.43 -5.70
C CYS A 35 -28.26 54.55 -5.42
N PRO A 36 -28.19 55.13 -4.21
CA PRO A 36 -27.41 54.49 -3.14
C PRO A 36 -27.88 54.79 -1.68
N LEU A 37 -27.13 54.21 -0.73
CA LEU A 37 -27.00 54.52 0.72
C LEU A 37 -27.88 53.77 1.74
N LYS A 38 -27.38 52.57 2.12
CA LYS A 38 -26.79 52.23 3.43
C LYS A 38 -27.21 53.09 4.64
N CYS A 39 -27.91 52.47 5.61
CA CYS A 39 -27.66 52.59 7.05
C CYS A 39 -28.37 51.46 7.83
N TRP A 40 -27.58 50.73 8.62
CA TRP A 40 -28.00 49.70 9.57
C TRP A 40 -28.70 50.33 10.78
N ALA A 41 -29.86 49.78 11.16
CA ALA A 41 -30.35 49.79 12.53
C ALA A 41 -31.28 48.56 12.70
N GLY A 42 -30.94 47.66 13.62
CA GLY A 42 -31.81 46.55 14.02
C GLY A 42 -33.01 47.02 14.84
N PRO A 43 -34.07 46.20 14.94
CA PRO A 43 -34.27 45.41 16.15
C PRO A 43 -34.67 43.93 15.90
N SER A 44 -34.28 43.07 16.85
CA SER A 44 -34.59 41.63 17.03
C SER A 44 -36.09 41.36 17.29
N PRO A 45 -36.61 40.12 17.40
CA PRO A 45 -36.17 38.78 16.97
C PRO A 45 -37.23 38.07 16.06
N GLU A 46 -36.79 37.30 15.07
CA GLU A 46 -37.65 36.24 14.50
C GLU A 46 -37.16 34.88 14.99
N VAL A 47 -38.11 34.15 15.57
CA VAL A 47 -37.97 32.81 16.15
C VAL A 47 -37.99 31.82 14.99
N ASP A 48 -36.81 31.39 14.55
CA ASP A 48 -36.71 30.20 13.72
C ASP A 48 -36.46 28.99 14.62
N THR A 49 -37.49 28.15 14.64
CA THR A 49 -37.51 26.85 15.30
C THR A 49 -36.73 25.90 14.40
N GLU A 50 -35.44 25.67 14.66
CA GLU A 50 -34.70 24.56 14.06
C GLU A 50 -34.45 23.44 15.09
N ASP A 51 -34.97 22.28 14.72
CA ASP A 51 -34.92 21.01 15.43
C ASP A 51 -33.49 20.61 15.87
N SER A 52 -33.38 20.37 17.18
CA SER A 52 -32.60 19.31 17.83
C SER A 52 -31.34 18.81 17.10
N LYS A 53 -30.31 19.67 17.04
CA LYS A 53 -28.95 19.28 16.62
C LYS A 53 -28.28 18.55 17.78
N LYS A 54 -28.23 17.21 17.73
CA LYS A 54 -27.46 16.39 18.69
C LYS A 54 -26.00 16.83 18.72
N THR A 55 -25.60 17.30 19.88
CA THR A 55 -24.28 17.65 20.40
C THR A 55 -23.16 16.72 19.89
N SER A 56 -22.19 17.29 19.15
CA SER A 56 -20.88 16.68 18.92
C SER A 56 -19.80 17.45 19.71
N LEU A 57 -18.86 16.70 20.29
CA LEU A 57 -17.91 17.16 21.33
C LEU A 57 -16.77 18.07 20.81
N TRP A 58 -16.83 18.54 19.57
CA TRP A 58 -16.05 19.65 19.01
C TRP A 58 -16.83 20.12 17.79
N GLY A 59 -17.19 21.41 17.70
CA GLY A 59 -18.17 22.00 16.78
C GLY A 59 -17.84 21.98 15.27
N ILE A 60 -17.18 20.93 14.79
CA ILE A 60 -16.78 20.67 13.41
C ILE A 60 -17.64 19.52 12.86
N SER A 61 -18.08 19.62 11.61
CA SER A 61 -18.90 18.60 10.94
C SER A 61 -18.14 17.27 10.81
N THR A 62 -18.83 16.15 11.00
CA THR A 62 -18.32 14.77 10.84
C THR A 62 -17.59 14.59 9.51
N SER A 63 -18.16 15.13 8.43
CA SER A 63 -17.58 15.10 7.08
C SER A 63 -16.23 15.83 6.98
N THR A 64 -16.04 16.93 7.73
CA THR A 64 -14.78 17.68 7.77
C THR A 64 -13.68 16.88 8.48
N TRP A 65 -14.02 16.17 9.56
CA TRP A 65 -13.09 15.26 10.23
C TRP A 65 -12.67 14.10 9.32
N CYS A 66 -13.62 13.46 8.64
CA CYS A 66 -13.33 12.39 7.69
C CYS A 66 -12.43 12.86 6.54
N ALA A 67 -12.65 14.07 6.01
CA ALA A 67 -11.80 14.65 4.98
C ALA A 67 -10.37 14.91 5.48
N GLY A 68 -10.21 15.42 6.70
CA GLY A 68 -8.90 15.65 7.32
C GLY A 68 -8.11 14.36 7.55
N LEU A 69 -8.76 13.36 8.16
CA LEU A 69 -8.15 12.04 8.41
C LEU A 69 -7.85 11.29 7.11
N GLY A 70 -8.74 11.38 6.12
CA GLY A 70 -8.52 10.82 4.78
C GLY A 70 -7.31 11.44 4.09
N THR A 71 -7.14 12.76 4.17
CA THR A 71 -5.99 13.45 3.58
C THR A 71 -4.69 13.05 4.28
N LEU A 72 -4.70 12.92 5.60
CA LEU A 72 -3.54 12.46 6.36
C LEU A 72 -3.13 11.04 5.96
N GLY A 73 -4.09 10.12 5.87
CA GLY A 73 -3.83 8.75 5.40
C GLY A 73 -3.36 8.69 3.95
N PHE A 74 -3.86 9.58 3.08
CA PHE A 74 -3.40 9.71 1.69
C PHE A 74 -1.94 10.15 1.62
N LEU A 75 -1.54 11.14 2.43
CA LEU A 75 -0.16 11.61 2.49
C LEU A 75 0.79 10.54 3.04
N GLU A 76 0.38 9.85 4.12
CA GLU A 76 1.15 8.76 4.71
C GLU A 76 1.37 7.61 3.71
N THR A 77 0.30 7.10 3.11
CA THR A 77 0.37 6.00 2.15
C THR A 77 1.01 6.41 0.82
N GLY A 78 0.88 7.69 0.44
CA GLY A 78 1.60 8.29 -0.68
C GLY A 78 3.11 8.34 -0.44
N TYR A 79 3.55 8.71 0.77
CA TYR A 79 4.96 8.67 1.15
C TYR A 79 5.52 7.24 1.08
N LEU A 80 4.82 6.26 1.65
CA LEU A 80 5.25 4.85 1.57
C LEU A 80 5.29 4.32 0.13
N THR A 81 4.33 4.74 -0.70
CA THR A 81 4.31 4.41 -2.13
C THR A 81 5.53 5.01 -2.84
N TYR A 82 5.84 6.27 -2.57
CA TYR A 82 7.00 6.95 -3.12
C TYR A 82 8.31 6.28 -2.70
N SER A 83 8.50 6.01 -1.39
CA SER A 83 9.69 5.31 -0.88
C SER A 83 9.89 3.95 -1.54
N LYS A 84 8.80 3.22 -1.77
CA LYS A 84 8.84 1.91 -2.43
C LYS A 84 9.16 1.98 -3.92
N LEU A 85 8.78 3.05 -4.62
CA LEU A 85 9.10 3.25 -6.03
C LEU A 85 10.50 3.81 -6.27
N THR A 86 11.13 4.37 -5.23
CA THR A 86 12.44 5.01 -5.29
C THR A 86 13.52 4.22 -4.55
N ASP A 87 13.21 3.00 -4.10
CA ASP A 87 14.07 2.13 -3.30
C ASP A 87 14.76 2.86 -2.13
N SER A 88 14.09 3.87 -1.59
CA SER A 88 14.61 4.72 -0.51
C SER A 88 14.18 4.19 0.85
N GLU A 89 15.10 4.18 1.82
CA GLU A 89 14.79 3.75 3.18
C GLU A 89 13.70 4.63 3.81
N ALA A 90 12.69 4.01 4.42
CA ALA A 90 11.62 4.72 5.09
C ALA A 90 12.11 5.32 6.42
N PHE A 91 11.93 6.63 6.60
CA PHE A 91 12.36 7.33 7.81
C PHE A 91 11.52 6.93 9.02
N CYS A 92 12.06 6.19 9.99
CA CYS A 92 11.33 5.80 11.19
C CYS A 92 11.68 6.77 12.34
N PRO A 93 10.77 7.69 12.75
CA PRO A 93 11.08 8.71 13.77
C PRO A 93 11.21 8.15 15.18
N VAL A 94 10.76 6.91 15.43
CA VAL A 94 10.81 6.26 16.74
C VAL A 94 11.81 5.12 16.64
N GLY A 95 13.03 5.35 17.14
CA GLY A 95 14.14 4.38 17.08
C GLY A 95 13.74 3.05 17.72
N GLY A 96 13.55 2.03 16.89
CA GLY A 96 13.14 0.69 17.32
C GLY A 96 12.46 -0.09 16.19
N GLY A 97 13.27 -0.72 15.32
CA GLY A 97 12.82 -1.62 14.25
C GLY A 97 12.65 -0.94 12.89
N SER A 98 13.22 -1.54 11.83
CA SER A 98 13.08 -1.11 10.45
C SER A 98 11.67 -1.46 9.93
N CYS A 99 10.82 -0.46 9.64
CA CYS A 99 9.62 -0.68 8.82
C CYS A 99 9.94 -1.31 7.46
N SER A 100 11.19 -1.19 7.01
CA SER A 100 11.73 -1.76 5.78
C SER A 100 11.49 -3.27 5.67
N ASP A 101 11.59 -4.03 6.77
CA ASP A 101 11.38 -5.48 6.74
C ASP A 101 9.96 -5.83 6.30
N VAL A 102 8.97 -5.10 6.81
CA VAL A 102 7.56 -5.27 6.47
C VAL A 102 7.29 -4.74 5.05
N LEU A 103 7.84 -3.58 4.70
CA LEU A 103 7.61 -2.91 3.41
C LEU A 103 8.26 -3.64 2.22
N ASN A 104 9.33 -4.39 2.47
CA ASN A 104 10.03 -5.21 1.48
C ASN A 104 9.62 -6.69 1.49
N SER A 105 8.81 -7.11 2.47
CA SER A 105 8.27 -8.47 2.53
C SER A 105 7.24 -8.75 1.41
N ASP A 106 6.90 -10.01 1.17
CA ASP A 106 5.85 -10.38 0.20
C ASP A 106 4.45 -9.85 0.59
N TYR A 107 4.21 -9.46 1.85
CA TYR A 107 2.93 -8.90 2.30
C TYR A 107 2.66 -7.47 1.81
N SER A 108 3.70 -6.82 1.30
CA SER A 108 3.67 -5.44 0.82
C SER A 108 3.09 -5.26 -0.59
N PHE A 109 2.58 -6.34 -1.19
CA PHE A 109 1.88 -6.39 -2.47
C PHE A 109 0.55 -7.14 -2.33
N VAL A 110 -0.44 -6.77 -3.14
CA VAL A 110 -1.79 -7.36 -3.14
C VAL A 110 -2.18 -7.77 -4.58
N PHE A 111 -2.86 -8.92 -4.72
CA PHE A 111 -3.36 -9.51 -5.98
C PHE A 111 -2.33 -9.93 -7.05
N GLY A 112 -1.03 -9.99 -6.74
CA GLY A 112 -0.01 -10.52 -7.65
C GLY A 112 0.93 -11.46 -6.92
N THR A 113 1.00 -12.71 -7.39
CA THR A 113 2.00 -13.69 -6.93
C THR A 113 3.40 -13.08 -7.03
N SER A 114 4.12 -13.09 -5.90
CA SER A 114 5.49 -12.60 -5.77
C SER A 114 6.33 -12.85 -7.02
N GLN A 115 6.81 -11.75 -7.59
CA GLN A 115 7.66 -11.67 -8.76
C GLN A 115 9.08 -12.13 -8.41
N ARG A 116 9.24 -13.41 -8.03
CA ARG A 116 10.59 -13.94 -7.77
C ARG A 116 10.91 -15.28 -8.43
N ASN A 117 9.94 -16.05 -8.96
CA ASN A 117 10.28 -17.32 -9.64
C ASN A 117 9.19 -17.89 -10.60
N ARG A 118 8.85 -17.23 -11.72
CA ARG A 118 8.30 -17.95 -12.91
C ARG A 118 8.26 -17.10 -14.18
N CYS A 119 9.25 -17.28 -15.05
CA CYS A 119 9.01 -17.23 -16.50
C CYS A 119 8.11 -18.41 -16.86
N SER A 120 6.79 -18.28 -16.69
CA SER A 120 5.84 -19.20 -17.28
C SER A 120 5.00 -18.41 -18.28
N TYR A 121 5.20 -18.72 -19.55
CA TYR A 121 4.48 -18.20 -20.73
C TYR A 121 2.95 -18.42 -20.67
N ILE A 122 2.45 -19.14 -19.65
CA ILE A 122 1.05 -19.50 -19.46
C ILE A 122 0.46 -18.65 -18.32
N ARG A 123 0.24 -17.36 -18.54
CA ARG A 123 -0.66 -16.55 -17.69
C ARG A 123 -1.19 -15.26 -18.31
N PHE A 124 -1.16 -15.13 -19.64
CA PHE A 124 -1.67 -13.96 -20.36
C PHE A 124 -3.20 -13.73 -20.20
N LEU A 125 -3.94 -14.61 -19.52
CA LEU A 125 -5.41 -14.54 -19.43
C LEU A 125 -5.97 -13.97 -18.10
N LEU A 126 -5.14 -13.70 -17.09
CA LEU A 126 -5.56 -13.00 -15.86
C LEU A 126 -4.48 -11.96 -15.49
N ILE A 127 -4.46 -10.87 -16.26
CA ILE A 127 -3.58 -9.72 -16.06
C ILE A 127 -4.19 -8.87 -14.95
N LEU A 128 -3.93 -9.20 -13.69
CA LEU A 128 -3.95 -8.20 -12.63
C LEU A 128 -2.50 -7.90 -12.28
N PRO A 129 -1.98 -6.68 -12.55
CA PRO A 129 -0.63 -6.32 -12.17
C PRO A 129 -0.46 -6.42 -10.65
N SER A 130 0.72 -6.82 -10.18
CA SER A 130 1.08 -6.77 -8.77
C SER A 130 1.00 -5.32 -8.28
N VAL A 131 0.04 -5.01 -7.42
CA VAL A 131 -0.17 -3.65 -6.91
C VAL A 131 0.50 -3.52 -5.54
N PRO A 132 1.40 -2.54 -5.33
CA PRO A 132 1.92 -2.24 -4.00
C PRO A 132 0.78 -1.95 -3.04
N LEU A 133 0.80 -2.55 -1.85
CA LEU A 133 -0.21 -2.32 -0.82
C LEU A 133 -0.35 -0.81 -0.45
N PRO A 134 0.76 -0.04 -0.31
CA PRO A 134 0.65 1.41 -0.05
C PRO A 134 -0.13 2.16 -1.13
N LEU A 135 -0.04 1.73 -2.39
CA LEU A 135 -0.77 2.35 -3.50
C LEU A 135 -2.28 2.10 -3.39
N VAL A 136 -2.68 0.89 -2.98
CA VAL A 136 -4.09 0.57 -2.68
C VAL A 136 -4.61 1.45 -1.54
N GLY A 137 -3.81 1.61 -0.47
CA GLY A 137 -4.12 2.51 0.63
C GLY A 137 -4.30 3.95 0.17
N MET A 138 -3.40 4.46 -0.66
CA MET A 138 -3.47 5.82 -1.23
C MET A 138 -4.77 6.04 -2.00
N LEU A 139 -5.16 5.10 -2.86
CA LEU A 139 -6.43 5.19 -3.58
C LEU A 139 -7.65 5.17 -2.64
N ALA A 140 -7.63 4.33 -1.61
CA ALA A 140 -8.73 4.21 -0.66
C ALA A 140 -8.88 5.48 0.20
N TYR A 141 -7.80 5.99 0.78
CA TYR A 141 -7.82 7.25 1.54
C TYR A 141 -8.17 8.46 0.65
N GLY A 142 -7.72 8.47 -0.61
CA GLY A 142 -8.11 9.48 -1.59
C GLY A 142 -9.62 9.46 -1.88
N LEU A 143 -10.20 8.26 -2.05
CA LEU A 143 -11.64 8.10 -2.24
C LEU A 143 -12.44 8.58 -1.02
N VAL A 144 -12.02 8.22 0.20
CA VAL A 144 -12.63 8.71 1.45
C VAL A 144 -12.63 10.24 1.50
N THR A 145 -11.50 10.87 1.16
CA THR A 145 -11.36 12.33 1.13
C THR A 145 -12.31 12.95 0.12
N LEU A 146 -12.40 12.38 -1.08
CA LEU A 146 -13.26 12.87 -2.15
C LEU A 146 -14.75 12.81 -1.78
N LEU A 147 -15.21 11.67 -1.25
CA LEU A 147 -16.59 11.47 -0.82
C LEU A 147 -16.97 12.38 0.36
N SER A 148 -16.05 12.56 1.31
CA SER A 148 -16.25 13.46 2.46
C SER A 148 -16.36 14.92 2.02
N LEU A 149 -15.54 15.34 1.05
CA LEU A 149 -15.62 16.69 0.46
C LEU A 149 -16.90 16.89 -0.35
N GLN A 150 -17.37 15.86 -1.06
CA GLN A 150 -18.62 15.93 -1.82
C GLN A 150 -19.84 16.13 -0.91
N GLN A 151 -19.84 15.51 0.28
CA GLN A 151 -20.92 15.71 1.26
C GLN A 151 -20.99 17.17 1.75
N THR A 152 -19.85 17.88 1.74
CA THR A 152 -19.79 19.31 2.06
C THR A 152 -20.05 20.20 0.84
N ARG A 153 -19.64 19.77 -0.35
CA ARG A 153 -19.69 20.54 -1.61
C ARG A 153 -20.43 19.75 -2.69
N LYS A 154 -21.70 20.12 -2.93
CA LYS A 154 -22.66 19.47 -3.85
C LYS A 154 -22.26 19.35 -5.34
N HIS A 155 -21.06 19.77 -5.75
CA HIS A 155 -20.67 19.88 -7.17
C HIS A 155 -19.39 19.08 -7.53
N LEU A 156 -18.94 18.13 -6.69
CA LEU A 156 -17.67 17.43 -6.94
C LEU A 156 -17.82 16.19 -7.84
N LEU A 157 -18.88 15.39 -7.65
CA LEU A 157 -19.27 14.33 -8.61
C LEU A 157 -20.69 14.59 -9.11
N ASN A 158 -20.80 15.03 -10.36
CA ASN A 158 -22.08 15.22 -11.02
C ASN A 158 -22.66 13.85 -11.40
N GLY A 159 -23.52 13.29 -10.53
CA GLY A 159 -24.26 12.05 -10.81
C GLY A 159 -24.35 11.06 -9.64
N LEU A 160 -23.63 11.29 -8.54
CA LEU A 160 -23.70 10.40 -7.37
C LEU A 160 -24.63 11.01 -6.30
N GLY A 161 -25.66 10.26 -5.90
CA GLY A 161 -26.60 10.70 -4.87
C GLY A 161 -25.96 10.77 -3.48
N GLU A 162 -26.53 11.57 -2.58
CA GLU A 162 -26.02 11.71 -1.20
C GLU A 162 -26.07 10.37 -0.43
N ALA A 163 -27.15 9.59 -0.61
CA ALA A 163 -27.29 8.27 0.00
C ALA A 163 -26.26 7.26 -0.54
N ASP A 164 -26.01 7.29 -1.86
CA ASP A 164 -25.03 6.41 -2.50
C ASP A 164 -23.60 6.74 -2.02
N ALA A 165 -23.27 8.03 -1.94
CA ALA A 165 -21.97 8.49 -1.45
C ALA A 165 -21.73 8.05 0.01
N ARG A 166 -22.76 8.16 0.88
CA ARG A 166 -22.68 7.69 2.27
C ARG A 166 -22.49 6.17 2.34
N LEU A 167 -23.19 5.39 1.53
CA LEU A 167 -23.08 3.93 1.51
C LEU A 167 -21.71 3.48 0.99
N ILE A 168 -21.20 4.10 -0.08
CA ILE A 168 -19.86 3.84 -0.61
C ILE A 168 -18.79 4.20 0.42
N LEU A 169 -18.94 5.32 1.13
CA LEU A 169 -18.02 5.75 2.18
C LEU A 169 -17.98 4.72 3.33
N LEU A 170 -19.14 4.21 3.76
CA LEU A 170 -19.24 3.19 4.79
C LEU A 170 -18.60 1.87 4.33
N GLY A 171 -18.87 1.43 3.10
CA GLY A 171 -18.24 0.22 2.53
C GLY A 171 -16.71 0.35 2.42
N THR A 172 -16.23 1.51 1.99
CA THR A 172 -14.79 1.80 1.84
C THR A 172 -14.09 1.80 3.19
N THR A 173 -14.62 2.52 4.18
CA THR A 173 -14.03 2.59 5.53
C THR A 173 -14.05 1.24 6.24
N THR A 174 -15.09 0.42 6.03
CA THR A 174 -15.12 -0.95 6.58
C THR A 174 -14.11 -1.87 5.93
N SER A 175 -13.95 -1.78 4.60
CA SER A 175 -12.90 -2.50 3.88
C SER A 175 -11.51 -2.14 4.42
N MET A 176 -11.23 -0.84 4.58
CA MET A 176 -9.96 -0.34 5.13
C MET A 176 -9.71 -0.79 6.57
N ALA A 177 -10.72 -0.71 7.45
CA ALA A 177 -10.60 -1.18 8.83
C ALA A 177 -10.39 -2.69 8.91
N THR A 178 -11.08 -3.47 8.07
CA THR A 178 -10.91 -4.93 7.99
C THR A 178 -9.50 -5.30 7.51
N ALA A 179 -9.02 -4.66 6.44
CA ALA A 179 -7.67 -4.87 5.95
C ALA A 179 -6.62 -4.48 6.99
N SER A 180 -6.81 -3.34 7.67
CA SER A 180 -5.93 -2.88 8.76
C SER A 180 -5.89 -3.85 9.93
N ALA A 181 -7.04 -4.40 10.34
CA ALA A 181 -7.10 -5.45 11.36
C ALA A 181 -6.29 -6.69 10.96
N TYR A 182 -6.42 -7.11 9.69
CA TYR A 182 -5.68 -8.23 9.14
C TYR A 182 -4.17 -7.97 9.13
N PHE A 183 -3.73 -6.77 8.75
CA PHE A 183 -2.29 -6.42 8.76
C PHE A 183 -1.73 -6.30 10.18
N VAL A 184 -2.49 -5.75 11.13
CA VAL A 184 -2.09 -5.75 12.55
C VAL A 184 -1.98 -7.18 13.08
N TYR A 185 -2.88 -8.07 12.68
CA TYR A 185 -2.76 -9.50 12.99
C TYR A 185 -1.47 -10.12 12.43
N LEU A 186 -1.12 -9.82 11.17
CA LEU A 186 0.13 -10.29 10.57
C LEU A 186 1.38 -9.69 11.26
N LEU A 187 1.35 -8.41 11.63
CA LEU A 187 2.44 -7.76 12.35
C LEU A 187 2.68 -8.43 13.71
N SER A 188 1.60 -8.78 14.40
CA SER A 188 1.67 -9.44 15.71
C SER A 188 2.11 -10.90 15.64
N THR A 189 1.74 -11.60 14.57
CA THR A 189 1.99 -13.05 14.44
C THR A 189 3.23 -13.39 13.62
N THR A 190 3.35 -12.86 12.41
CA THR A 190 4.45 -13.16 11.48
C THR A 190 5.72 -12.37 11.78
N PHE A 191 5.58 -11.09 12.14
CA PHE A 191 6.69 -10.17 12.39
C PHE A 191 6.92 -9.92 13.88
N ALA A 192 6.68 -10.94 14.71
CA ALA A 192 6.83 -10.84 16.16
C ALA A 192 8.24 -10.36 16.55
N GLY A 193 8.36 -9.10 16.98
CA GLY A 193 9.63 -8.45 17.32
C GLY A 193 9.96 -7.19 16.51
N THR A 194 9.29 -6.96 15.38
CA THR A 194 9.45 -5.75 14.55
C THR A 194 8.21 -4.86 14.67
N SER A 195 8.39 -3.62 15.13
CA SER A 195 7.32 -2.62 15.16
C SER A 195 7.44 -1.68 13.96
N CYS A 196 6.43 -1.67 13.09
CA CYS A 196 6.34 -0.66 12.04
C CYS A 196 5.36 0.47 12.43
N SER A 197 5.90 1.65 12.75
CA SER A 197 5.11 2.81 13.19
C SER A 197 4.12 3.28 12.12
N TYR A 198 4.50 3.27 10.85
CA TYR A 198 3.62 3.66 9.75
C TYR A 198 2.41 2.72 9.61
N CYS A 199 2.61 1.41 9.69
CA CYS A 199 1.48 0.47 9.62
C CYS A 199 0.51 0.66 10.79
N LEU A 200 1.02 0.97 12.00
CA LEU A 200 0.19 1.25 13.16
C LEU A 200 -0.58 2.56 13.04
N ILE A 201 0.05 3.62 12.54
CA ILE A 201 -0.62 4.91 12.29
C ILE A 201 -1.75 4.72 11.28
N SER A 202 -1.47 4.08 10.14
CA SER A 202 -2.50 3.79 9.13
C SER A 202 -3.65 2.92 9.68
N ALA A 203 -3.34 1.93 10.54
CA ALA A 203 -4.38 1.14 11.19
C ALA A 203 -5.27 2.00 12.10
N VAL A 204 -4.68 2.86 12.93
CA VAL A 204 -5.41 3.79 13.80
C VAL A 204 -6.28 4.73 12.98
N LEU A 205 -5.77 5.30 11.89
CA LEU A 205 -6.54 6.18 10.99
C LEU A 205 -7.74 5.45 10.38
N SER A 206 -7.55 4.22 9.90
CA SER A 206 -8.62 3.39 9.34
C SER A 206 -9.72 3.06 10.36
N PHE A 207 -9.35 2.70 11.59
CA PHE A 207 -10.33 2.44 12.65
C PHE A 207 -11.09 3.71 13.05
N ILE A 208 -10.41 4.84 13.21
CA ILE A 208 -11.06 6.12 13.55
C ILE A 208 -12.08 6.50 12.45
N LEU A 209 -11.70 6.41 11.18
CA LEU A 209 -12.60 6.66 10.06
C LEU A 209 -13.84 5.75 10.10
N PHE A 210 -13.65 4.46 10.33
CA PHE A 210 -14.75 3.50 10.46
C PHE A 210 -15.69 3.83 11.64
N PHE A 211 -15.15 4.18 12.82
CA PHE A 211 -16.00 4.55 13.96
C PHE A 211 -16.78 5.84 13.72
N ILE A 212 -16.17 6.82 13.05
CA ILE A 212 -16.83 8.07 12.68
C ILE A 212 -17.95 7.79 11.68
N THR A 213 -17.70 6.98 10.63
CA THR A 213 -18.72 6.67 9.63
C THR A 213 -19.86 5.86 10.23
N VAL A 214 -19.60 4.85 11.04
CA VAL A 214 -20.65 4.05 11.70
C VAL A 214 -21.52 4.92 12.62
N LYS A 215 -20.95 5.88 13.34
CA LYS A 215 -21.73 6.81 14.20
C LYS A 215 -22.63 7.77 13.41
N ASP A 216 -22.34 8.01 12.14
CA ASP A 216 -23.16 8.87 11.28
C ASP A 216 -24.47 8.18 10.83
N PHE A 217 -24.54 6.85 10.91
CA PHE A 217 -25.76 6.08 10.60
C PHE A 217 -26.65 5.91 11.83
N GLY A 218 -27.97 5.99 11.63
CA GLY A 218 -28.94 5.71 12.68
C GLY A 218 -28.95 4.23 13.07
N LEU A 219 -29.33 3.89 14.32
CA LEU A 219 -29.39 2.50 14.80
C LEU A 219 -30.26 1.58 13.90
N GLU A 220 -31.38 2.10 13.40
CA GLU A 220 -32.27 1.37 12.47
C GLU A 220 -31.62 1.14 11.09
N GLU A 221 -30.78 2.06 10.62
CA GLU A 221 -30.04 1.91 9.37
C GLU A 221 -28.88 0.93 9.54
N ILE A 222 -28.18 0.98 10.68
CA ILE A 222 -27.10 0.05 11.01
C ILE A 222 -27.59 -1.40 10.94
N GLN A 223 -28.79 -1.70 11.46
CA GLN A 223 -29.37 -3.04 11.38
C GLN A 223 -29.60 -3.52 9.95
N LYS A 224 -29.90 -2.61 9.01
CA LYS A 224 -30.09 -2.96 7.60
C LYS A 224 -28.77 -3.16 6.87
N VAL A 225 -27.73 -2.43 7.28
CA VAL A 225 -26.44 -2.40 6.56
C VAL A 225 -25.40 -3.33 7.19
N VAL A 226 -25.60 -3.82 8.42
CA VAL A 226 -24.66 -4.74 9.10
C VAL A 226 -24.39 -6.02 8.31
N GLY A 227 -25.42 -6.58 7.67
CA GLY A 227 -25.26 -7.76 6.81
C GLY A 227 -24.32 -7.49 5.63
N LEU A 228 -24.46 -6.32 5.00
CA LEU A 228 -23.57 -5.89 3.93
C LEU A 228 -22.13 -5.68 4.44
N GLN A 229 -21.96 -5.12 5.64
CA GLN A 229 -20.62 -4.93 6.23
C GLN A 229 -19.91 -6.25 6.53
N LEU A 230 -20.63 -7.24 7.06
CA LEU A 230 -20.07 -8.58 7.28
C LEU A 230 -19.67 -9.26 5.97
N VAL A 231 -20.47 -9.08 4.91
CA VAL A 231 -20.13 -9.58 3.57
C VAL A 231 -18.87 -8.90 3.03
N ILE A 232 -18.78 -7.56 3.11
CA ILE A 232 -17.59 -6.81 2.68
C ILE A 232 -16.36 -7.28 3.46
N ALA A 233 -16.46 -7.35 4.80
CA ALA A 233 -15.36 -7.80 5.64
C ALA A 233 -14.94 -9.24 5.29
N GLY A 234 -15.90 -10.16 5.10
CA GLY A 234 -15.64 -11.53 4.68
C GLY A 234 -14.94 -11.62 3.32
N ILE A 235 -15.36 -10.80 2.34
CA ILE A 235 -14.71 -10.72 1.01
C ILE A 235 -13.28 -10.22 1.15
N VAL A 236 -13.05 -9.15 1.92
CA VAL A 236 -11.71 -8.56 2.13
C VAL A 236 -10.79 -9.58 2.81
N VAL A 237 -11.23 -10.20 3.91
CA VAL A 237 -10.44 -11.24 4.60
C VAL A 237 -10.14 -12.41 3.66
N SER A 238 -11.13 -12.88 2.90
CA SER A 238 -10.93 -14.00 1.96
C SER A 238 -9.96 -13.63 0.84
N ALA A 239 -10.06 -12.41 0.30
CA ALA A 239 -9.18 -11.92 -0.74
C ALA A 239 -7.73 -11.75 -0.26
N LEU A 240 -7.53 -11.16 0.93
CA LEU A 240 -6.22 -11.04 1.56
C LEU A 240 -5.65 -12.43 1.89
N THR A 241 -6.45 -13.28 2.52
CA THR A 241 -6.05 -14.65 2.84
C THR A 241 -5.66 -15.41 1.59
N ASN A 242 -6.45 -15.40 0.51
CA ASN A 242 -6.09 -16.07 -0.74
C ASN A 242 -4.83 -15.48 -1.40
N SER A 243 -4.62 -14.16 -1.28
CA SER A 243 -3.43 -13.49 -1.79
C SER A 243 -2.17 -13.94 -1.02
N TYR A 244 -2.27 -14.11 0.30
CA TYR A 244 -1.12 -14.42 1.15
C TYR A 244 -0.95 -15.91 1.45
N THR A 245 -1.99 -16.75 1.35
CA THR A 245 -1.87 -18.21 1.50
C THR A 245 -1.00 -18.81 0.40
N THR A 246 -0.98 -18.16 -0.77
CA THR A 246 -0.07 -18.53 -1.87
C THR A 246 1.38 -18.14 -1.56
N ALA A 247 1.61 -17.09 -0.76
CA ALA A 247 2.94 -16.75 -0.22
C ALA A 247 3.36 -17.73 0.90
N THR A 248 2.41 -18.22 1.71
CA THR A 248 2.68 -19.24 2.75
C THR A 248 2.85 -20.66 2.19
N GLN A 249 2.70 -20.92 0.88
CA GLN A 249 3.02 -22.23 0.29
C GLN A 249 4.54 -22.52 0.27
N GLN A 250 5.39 -21.58 0.71
CA GLN A 250 6.77 -21.88 1.12
C GLN A 250 6.92 -22.24 2.61
N PHE A 251 5.87 -22.07 3.42
CA PHE A 251 5.89 -22.22 4.89
C PHE A 251 4.62 -22.90 5.44
N SER A 252 4.14 -23.97 4.79
CA SER A 252 3.14 -24.85 5.41
C SER A 252 3.84 -25.86 6.32
N GLY A 253 3.95 -25.56 7.62
CA GLY A 253 4.40 -26.53 8.62
C GLY A 253 4.76 -25.98 10.01
N SER A 254 3.74 -25.71 10.83
CA SER A 254 3.76 -25.62 12.31
C SER A 254 4.31 -24.35 12.99
N ASN A 255 3.60 -23.96 14.05
CA ASN A 255 3.81 -22.79 14.90
C ASN A 255 5.03 -22.93 15.84
N ASP A 256 6.21 -23.16 15.28
CA ASP A 256 7.53 -22.95 15.90
C ASP A 256 8.52 -22.77 14.74
N ILE A 257 8.69 -21.54 14.24
CA ILE A 257 9.48 -21.31 13.03
C ILE A 257 10.96 -21.50 13.37
N THR A 258 11.43 -22.74 13.21
CA THR A 258 12.84 -23.07 13.05
C THR A 258 13.10 -23.20 11.56
N LEU A 259 13.81 -22.24 10.96
CA LEU A 259 14.27 -22.35 9.58
C LEU A 259 15.49 -23.25 9.56
N GLU A 260 15.37 -24.41 8.93
CA GLU A 260 16.54 -25.25 8.63
C GLU A 260 17.36 -24.63 7.48
N PRO A 261 18.70 -24.73 7.52
CA PRO A 261 19.56 -24.25 6.45
C PRO A 261 19.19 -24.89 5.11
N TYR A 262 19.11 -24.07 4.06
CA TYR A 262 18.96 -24.54 2.69
C TYR A 262 19.96 -23.83 1.77
N GLU A 263 20.36 -24.51 0.70
CA GLU A 263 21.27 -23.92 -0.27
C GLU A 263 20.52 -23.00 -1.25
N ILE A 264 20.97 -21.75 -1.33
CA ILE A 264 20.48 -20.80 -2.33
C ILE A 264 21.20 -21.03 -3.65
N LYS A 265 20.44 -21.33 -4.72
CA LYS A 265 21.00 -21.49 -6.06
C LYS A 265 21.12 -20.14 -6.76
N ILE A 266 22.36 -19.69 -7.00
CA ILE A 266 22.64 -18.53 -7.85
C ILE A 266 22.39 -18.90 -9.31
N THR A 267 21.63 -18.08 -10.04
CA THR A 267 21.18 -18.39 -11.41
C THR A 267 21.85 -17.49 -12.44
N SER A 268 22.25 -16.28 -12.06
CA SER A 268 23.01 -15.36 -12.90
C SER A 268 24.40 -15.92 -13.26
N LYS A 269 24.91 -15.50 -14.42
CA LYS A 269 26.28 -15.78 -14.86
C LYS A 269 27.19 -14.66 -14.36
N SER A 270 28.40 -14.98 -13.93
CA SER A 270 29.32 -13.93 -13.48
C SER A 270 29.91 -13.19 -14.67
N THR A 271 30.08 -11.88 -14.53
CA THR A 271 30.87 -11.11 -15.47
C THR A 271 32.36 -11.28 -15.17
N PRO A 272 33.25 -11.05 -16.15
CA PRO A 272 34.70 -11.01 -15.89
C PRO A 272 35.06 -10.04 -14.76
N PHE A 273 34.39 -8.88 -14.71
CA PHE A 273 34.59 -7.89 -13.65
C PHE A 273 34.22 -8.43 -12.27
N ALA A 274 33.05 -9.07 -12.14
CA ALA A 274 32.60 -9.66 -10.88
C ALA A 274 33.56 -10.75 -10.38
N ILE A 275 34.10 -11.58 -11.28
CA ILE A 275 35.08 -12.62 -10.94
C ILE A 275 36.37 -11.98 -10.41
N SER A 276 36.91 -10.98 -11.10
CA SER A 276 38.15 -10.30 -10.68
C SER A 276 37.96 -9.56 -9.36
N LEU A 277 36.86 -8.84 -9.20
CA LEU A 277 36.51 -8.17 -7.96
C LEU A 277 36.36 -9.16 -6.81
N ALA A 278 35.67 -10.29 -6.99
CA ALA A 278 35.53 -11.30 -5.95
C ALA A 278 36.87 -11.90 -5.52
N LYS A 279 37.79 -12.15 -6.48
CA LYS A 279 39.16 -12.61 -6.18
C LYS A 279 39.93 -11.57 -5.37
N TYR A 280 39.82 -10.30 -5.73
CA TYR A 280 40.49 -9.22 -5.01
C TYR A 280 39.92 -9.02 -3.61
N LEU A 281 38.60 -9.02 -3.46
CA LEU A 281 37.93 -8.93 -2.15
C LEU A 281 38.41 -10.06 -1.23
N ARG A 282 38.47 -11.30 -1.72
CA ARG A 282 39.04 -12.42 -0.97
C ARG A 282 40.53 -12.21 -0.65
N SER A 283 41.34 -11.72 -1.59
CA SER A 283 42.79 -11.55 -1.35
C SER A 283 43.12 -10.52 -0.27
N ILE A 284 42.25 -9.51 -0.10
CA ILE A 284 42.38 -8.52 0.97
C ILE A 284 41.65 -8.91 2.25
N GLY A 285 41.08 -10.11 2.32
CA GLY A 285 40.34 -10.62 3.49
C GLY A 285 38.99 -9.95 3.73
N ALA A 286 38.38 -9.35 2.69
CA ALA A 286 37.05 -8.77 2.79
C ALA A 286 36.01 -9.88 3.00
N LYS A 287 35.13 -9.69 3.98
CA LYS A 287 34.10 -10.67 4.34
C LYS A 287 32.71 -10.10 4.12
N MET A 288 31.83 -10.95 3.58
CA MET A 288 30.39 -10.68 3.50
C MET A 288 29.68 -11.52 4.55
N TYR A 289 29.12 -10.89 5.56
CA TYR A 289 28.31 -11.54 6.58
C TYR A 289 26.85 -11.52 6.15
N GLY A 290 26.18 -12.67 6.25
CA GLY A 290 24.76 -12.77 5.89
C GLY A 290 24.09 -13.98 6.50
N ALA A 291 22.85 -14.20 6.06
CA ALA A 291 22.06 -15.35 6.45
C ALA A 291 21.48 -16.08 5.23
N PHE A 292 21.29 -17.40 5.32
CA PHE A 292 20.78 -18.19 4.19
C PHE A 292 19.35 -17.82 3.77
N TRP A 293 18.55 -17.22 4.67
CA TRP A 293 17.19 -16.74 4.36
C TRP A 293 17.14 -15.26 3.97
N CYS A 294 18.27 -14.56 3.96
CA CYS A 294 18.32 -13.13 3.69
C CYS A 294 18.21 -12.84 2.18
N SER A 295 17.16 -12.11 1.77
CA SER A 295 16.90 -11.77 0.37
C SER A 295 18.02 -10.89 -0.22
N HIS A 296 18.42 -9.84 0.48
CA HIS A 296 19.50 -8.95 0.05
C HIS A 296 20.86 -9.65 -0.05
N CYS A 297 21.08 -10.67 0.77
CA CYS A 297 22.28 -11.51 0.70
C CYS A 297 22.28 -12.37 -0.56
N ASN A 298 21.11 -12.87 -0.97
CA ASN A 298 20.95 -13.55 -2.25
C ASN A 298 21.11 -12.57 -3.42
N GLU A 299 20.49 -11.39 -3.37
CA GLU A 299 20.59 -10.37 -4.42
C GLU A 299 22.05 -9.92 -4.65
N GLN A 300 22.78 -9.65 -3.57
CA GLN A 300 24.22 -9.42 -3.61
C GLN A 300 24.98 -10.56 -4.31
N LYS A 301 24.69 -11.82 -3.96
CA LYS A 301 25.32 -13.00 -4.62
C LYS A 301 24.91 -13.13 -6.09
N GLN A 302 23.69 -12.74 -6.46
CA GLN A 302 23.23 -12.74 -7.86
C GLN A 302 23.94 -11.64 -8.67
N MET A 303 24.24 -10.48 -8.09
CA MET A 303 25.04 -9.46 -8.76
C MET A 303 26.45 -9.96 -9.11
N PHE A 304 27.08 -10.71 -8.21
CA PHE A 304 28.36 -11.35 -8.49
C PHE A 304 28.24 -12.48 -9.53
N GLY A 305 27.19 -13.29 -9.43
CA GLY A 305 26.98 -14.43 -10.31
C GLY A 305 27.62 -15.73 -9.81
N ARG A 306 27.27 -16.84 -10.47
CA ARG A 306 27.56 -18.22 -10.00
C ARG A 306 29.03 -18.53 -9.71
N GLU A 307 29.94 -18.09 -10.57
CA GLU A 307 31.38 -18.30 -10.39
C GLU A 307 31.95 -17.37 -9.33
N ALA A 308 31.66 -16.06 -9.40
CA ALA A 308 32.23 -15.08 -8.50
C ALA A 308 31.70 -15.21 -7.06
N ALA A 309 30.42 -15.53 -6.88
CA ALA A 309 29.83 -15.74 -5.56
C ALA A 309 30.48 -16.90 -4.78
N LYS A 310 31.04 -17.90 -5.47
CA LYS A 310 31.80 -19.00 -4.85
C LYS A 310 33.20 -18.59 -4.40
N ILE A 311 33.71 -17.48 -4.93
CA ILE A 311 35.05 -16.95 -4.60
C ILE A 311 34.98 -16.06 -3.36
N LEU A 312 33.84 -15.41 -3.11
CA LEU A 312 33.66 -14.54 -1.95
C LEU A 312 33.88 -15.29 -0.63
N ASP A 313 34.48 -14.59 0.33
CA ASP A 313 34.50 -15.04 1.72
C ASP A 313 33.18 -14.64 2.41
N TYR A 314 32.16 -15.48 2.16
CA TYR A 314 30.86 -15.37 2.81
C TYR A 314 30.86 -16.07 4.17
N VAL A 315 30.40 -15.36 5.19
CA VAL A 315 30.19 -15.91 6.54
C VAL A 315 28.69 -16.09 6.76
N GLU A 316 28.28 -17.35 6.93
CA GLU A 316 26.91 -17.70 7.29
C GLU A 316 26.72 -17.49 8.79
N CYS A 317 25.92 -16.50 9.15
CA CYS A 317 25.71 -16.15 10.55
C CYS A 317 24.78 -17.12 11.28
N PHE A 318 24.06 -17.98 10.58
CA PHE A 318 23.16 -18.96 11.18
C PHE A 318 23.30 -20.33 10.49
N PRO A 319 24.47 -20.98 10.66
CA PRO A 319 24.77 -22.25 9.99
C PRO A 319 23.88 -23.38 10.49
N ASP A 320 23.35 -23.27 11.71
CA ASP A 320 22.45 -24.23 12.32
C ASP A 320 20.98 -23.89 12.08
N GLY A 321 20.65 -22.91 11.25
CA GLY A 321 19.26 -22.47 11.08
C GLY A 321 18.89 -21.23 11.90
N ALA A 322 17.72 -20.67 11.62
CA ALA A 322 17.13 -19.57 12.38
C ALA A 322 15.94 -20.02 13.22
N GLY A 323 15.56 -19.26 14.24
CA GLY A 323 14.37 -19.52 15.03
C GLY A 323 14.65 -19.85 16.49
N LYS A 324 13.64 -20.43 17.16
CA LYS A 324 13.65 -20.66 18.60
C LYS A 324 14.82 -21.55 19.03
N GLY A 325 15.64 -21.06 19.95
CA GLY A 325 16.80 -21.79 20.48
C GLY A 325 18.03 -21.82 19.56
N ARG A 326 17.92 -21.38 18.30
CA ARG A 326 19.05 -21.18 17.39
C ARG A 326 19.74 -19.86 17.74
N LYS A 327 21.08 -19.85 17.70
CA LYS A 327 21.89 -18.67 18.01
C LYS A 327 22.76 -18.31 16.83
N MET A 328 22.94 -17.00 16.64
CA MET A 328 23.90 -16.50 15.69
C MET A 328 25.31 -17.03 16.01
N ALA A 329 26.07 -17.35 14.97
CA ALA A 329 27.45 -17.78 15.08
C ALA A 329 28.27 -16.73 15.87
N LYS A 330 29.18 -17.22 16.72
CA LYS A 330 30.00 -16.36 17.57
C LYS A 330 30.84 -15.36 16.76
N GLU A 331 31.30 -15.78 15.59
CA GLU A 331 32.08 -14.94 14.68
C GLU A 331 31.29 -13.76 14.10
N CYS A 332 29.97 -13.88 13.96
CA CYS A 332 29.11 -12.77 13.56
C CYS A 332 28.77 -11.86 14.74
N SER A 333 28.54 -12.47 15.92
CA SER A 333 28.21 -11.71 17.14
C SER A 333 29.37 -10.84 17.62
N ALA A 334 30.61 -11.29 17.43
CA ALA A 334 31.81 -10.54 17.80
C ALA A 334 32.06 -9.30 16.94
N VAL A 335 31.49 -9.25 15.72
CA VAL A 335 31.67 -8.15 14.77
C VAL A 335 30.64 -7.03 14.98
N GLY A 336 29.57 -7.28 15.74
CA GLY A 336 28.54 -6.26 16.02
C GLY A 336 27.66 -5.95 14.81
N ILE A 337 27.31 -6.97 14.03
CA ILE A 337 26.48 -6.83 12.83
C ILE A 337 25.06 -6.41 13.22
N GLU A 338 24.60 -5.26 12.70
CA GLU A 338 23.26 -4.73 12.94
C GLU A 338 22.22 -5.25 11.93
N GLY A 339 22.66 -5.68 10.74
CA GLY A 339 21.80 -6.17 9.68
C GLY A 339 22.55 -6.95 8.58
N PHE A 340 21.80 -7.56 7.66
CA PHE A 340 22.36 -8.38 6.59
C PHE A 340 22.00 -7.85 5.18
N PRO A 341 22.88 -7.99 4.18
CA PRO A 341 24.28 -8.35 4.33
C PRO A 341 25.09 -7.23 5.01
N THR A 342 26.20 -7.58 5.63
CA THR A 342 27.19 -6.60 6.09
C THR A 342 28.55 -6.94 5.51
N TRP A 343 29.18 -5.97 4.86
CA TRP A 343 30.53 -6.11 4.31
C TRP A 343 31.54 -5.53 5.29
N VAL A 344 32.55 -6.32 5.62
CA VAL A 344 33.73 -5.86 6.35
C VAL A 344 34.91 -5.89 5.38
N ILE A 345 35.39 -4.70 5.01
CA ILE A 345 36.45 -4.49 4.04
C ILE A 345 37.54 -3.66 4.71
N LYS A 346 38.63 -4.31 5.14
CA LYS A 346 39.67 -3.67 5.97
C LYS A 346 39.02 -3.03 7.21
N ASP A 347 39.17 -1.72 7.42
CA ASP A 347 38.59 -0.98 8.54
C ASP A 347 37.19 -0.40 8.25
N LYS A 348 36.59 -0.73 7.10
CA LYS A 348 35.27 -0.23 6.69
C LYS A 348 34.20 -1.29 6.91
N VAL A 349 33.09 -0.88 7.51
CA VAL A 349 31.87 -1.68 7.64
C VAL A 349 30.80 -1.03 6.77
N LEU A 350 30.29 -1.77 5.78
CA LEU A 350 29.21 -1.31 4.90
C LEU A 350 27.97 -2.17 5.17
N SER A 351 26.87 -1.52 5.54
CA SER A 351 25.60 -2.18 5.81
C SER A 351 24.76 -2.29 4.52
N GLY A 352 24.06 -3.39 4.37
CA GLY A 352 23.15 -3.63 3.25
C GLY A 352 23.87 -4.08 1.97
N GLU A 353 23.04 -4.33 0.96
CA GLU A 353 23.48 -4.67 -0.39
C GLU A 353 24.26 -3.51 -1.03
N GLN A 354 25.34 -3.86 -1.73
CA GLN A 354 26.26 -2.91 -2.35
C GLN A 354 26.41 -3.20 -3.84
N GLU A 355 26.35 -2.15 -4.64
CA GLU A 355 26.69 -2.19 -6.05
C GLU A 355 28.15 -2.62 -6.25
N LEU A 356 28.44 -3.42 -7.28
CA LEU A 356 29.80 -3.92 -7.52
C LEU A 356 30.85 -2.80 -7.67
N PRO A 357 30.58 -1.66 -8.35
CA PRO A 357 31.49 -0.53 -8.39
C PRO A 357 31.76 0.10 -7.01
N ALA A 358 30.76 0.15 -6.13
CA ALA A 358 30.93 0.67 -4.78
C ALA A 358 31.83 -0.25 -3.93
N LEU A 359 31.69 -1.57 -4.08
CA LEU A 359 32.61 -2.54 -3.46
C LEU A 359 34.03 -2.42 -4.02
N ALA A 360 34.18 -2.17 -5.32
CA ALA A 360 35.48 -1.92 -5.93
C ALA A 360 36.14 -0.67 -5.35
N GLU A 361 35.41 0.44 -5.26
CA GLU A 361 35.90 1.69 -4.65
C GLU A 361 36.25 1.51 -3.17
N ALA A 362 35.37 0.85 -2.39
CA ALA A 362 35.58 0.64 -0.98
C ALA A 362 36.82 -0.22 -0.68
N SER A 363 37.08 -1.23 -1.52
CA SER A 363 38.22 -2.14 -1.41
C SER A 363 39.53 -1.57 -1.96
N GLY A 364 39.45 -0.56 -2.84
CA GLY A 364 40.58 0.00 -3.58
C GLY A 364 40.95 -0.85 -4.80
N PHE A 365 39.99 -1.60 -5.36
CA PHE A 365 40.16 -2.38 -6.58
C PHE A 365 40.37 -1.45 -7.77
N ILE A 366 41.48 -1.62 -8.49
CA ILE A 366 41.80 -0.82 -9.68
C ILE A 366 41.57 -1.70 -10.92
N LEU A 367 40.89 -1.15 -11.93
CA LEU A 367 40.59 -1.88 -13.18
C LEU A 367 41.83 -2.40 -13.93
N ALA A 368 43.04 -1.92 -13.59
CA ALA A 368 44.30 -2.43 -14.14
C ALA A 368 44.55 -3.91 -13.76
N ASP A 369 44.00 -4.38 -12.62
CA ASP A 369 44.05 -5.80 -12.21
C ASP A 369 43.19 -6.72 -13.11
N PHE A 370 42.44 -6.15 -14.06
CA PHE A 370 41.64 -6.86 -15.06
C PHE A 370 42.47 -7.39 -16.25
N TYR A 371 43.61 -6.76 -16.54
CA TYR A 371 44.55 -7.17 -17.59
C TYR A 371 45.96 -7.30 -16.99
N PRO A 372 46.33 -8.47 -16.43
CA PRO A 372 47.74 -8.73 -16.17
C PRO A 372 48.48 -8.67 -17.52
N SER A 373 49.57 -7.89 -17.55
CA SER A 373 50.43 -7.68 -18.72
C SER A 373 51.04 -8.98 -19.22
#